data_AF-D4P868-F1
#
_entry.id   AF-D4P868-F1
#
_cell.length_a   1.000
_cell.length_b   1.000
_cell.length_c   1.000
_cell.angle_alpha   90.00
_cell.angle_beta   90.00
_cell.angle_gamma   90.00
#
_symmetry.space_group_name_H-M   'P 1'
#
loop_
_entity.id
_entity.type
_entity.pdbx_description
1 polymer ?
#
loop_
_entity_poly.entity_id
_entity_poly.type
_entity_poly.pdbx_seq_one_letter_code
_entity_poly.pdbx_strand_id
1 'polypeptide(L)'
;AATKKAGEEITHTYNHIYGLSITGLRFFTVYGPWGRPDMAYFSFTRNILQGKPITVYRGKNRVDLARDFTYIDDIVKGCLGSLDTSGK
;
A
#
# COMPACT_ATOMS: atom_id res chain seq x y z
N ALA A 1 9.58 -5.51 4.75
CA ALA A 1 10.01 -4.17 5.17
C ALA A 1 11.43 -3.85 4.68
N ALA A 2 12.44 -4.64 5.07
CA ALA A 2 13.84 -4.43 4.68
C ALA A 2 14.04 -4.27 3.16
N THR A 3 13.42 -5.12 2.33
CA THR A 3 13.53 -5.04 0.87
C THR A 3 12.98 -3.74 0.28
N LYS A 4 11.92 -3.17 0.88
CA LYS A 4 11.36 -1.89 0.44
C LYS A 4 12.24 -0.72 0.82
N LYS A 5 12.83 -0.74 2.01
CA LYS A 5 13.81 0.26 2.42
C LYS A 5 15.07 0.19 1.55
N ALA A 6 15.58 -1.01 1.26
CA ALA A 6 16.69 -1.18 0.34
C ALA A 6 16.39 -0.60 -1.05
N GLY A 7 15.17 -0.74 -1.56
CA GLY A 7 14.75 -0.12 -2.82
C GLY A 7 14.81 1.42 -2.79
N GLU A 8 14.48 2.04 -1.66
CA GLU A 8 14.66 3.50 -1.48
C GLU A 8 16.13 3.91 -1.50
N GLU A 9 17.01 3.13 -0.86
CA GLU A 9 18.47 3.40 -0.85
C GLU A 9 19.09 3.27 -2.25
N ILE A 10 18.67 2.27 -3.02
CA ILE A 10 19.08 2.12 -4.44
C ILE A 10 18.63 3.36 -5.22
N THR A 11 17.38 3.77 -5.04
CA THR A 11 16.80 4.95 -5.69
C THR A 11 17.60 6.22 -5.38
N HIS A 12 17.93 6.44 -4.10
CA HIS A 12 18.75 7.57 -3.65
C HIS A 12 20.14 7.56 -4.30
N THR A 13 20.78 6.39 -4.36
CA THR A 13 22.11 6.23 -4.98
C THR A 13 22.07 6.62 -6.47
N TYR A 14 21.05 6.17 -7.20
CA TYR A 14 20.89 6.48 -8.63
C TYR A 14 20.58 7.96 -8.88
N ASN A 15 19.79 8.60 -8.01
CA ASN A 15 19.61 10.05 -8.07
C ASN A 15 20.95 10.77 -7.84
N HIS A 16 21.73 10.37 -6.84
CA HIS A 16 23.00 11.02 -6.51
C HIS A 16 24.05 10.92 -7.63
N ILE A 17 24.21 9.75 -8.25
CA ILE A 17 25.29 9.51 -9.22
C ILE A 17 24.89 9.79 -10.68
N TYR A 18 23.61 9.66 -11.02
CA TYR A 18 23.12 9.82 -12.40
C TYR A 18 22.10 10.97 -12.57
N GLY A 19 21.69 11.63 -11.49
CA GLY A 19 20.72 12.73 -11.55
C GLY A 19 19.29 12.29 -11.92
N LEU A 20 18.94 11.00 -11.76
CA LEU A 20 17.60 10.52 -12.07
C LEU A 20 16.57 11.13 -11.10
N SER A 21 15.56 11.82 -11.64
CA SER A 21 14.41 12.29 -10.87
C SER A 21 13.48 11.12 -10.54
N ILE A 22 13.44 10.72 -9.27
CA ILE A 22 12.69 9.55 -8.82
C ILE A 22 11.85 9.90 -7.59
N THR A 23 10.59 9.47 -7.60
CA THR A 23 9.63 9.69 -6.51
C THR A 23 9.23 8.34 -5.89
N GLY A 24 9.52 8.14 -4.61
CA GLY A 24 9.12 6.96 -3.86
C GLY A 24 7.80 7.19 -3.12
N LEU A 25 6.76 6.41 -3.45
CA LEU A 25 5.45 6.47 -2.78
C LEU A 25 5.29 5.31 -1.79
N ARG A 26 5.01 5.64 -0.52
CA ARG A 26 4.77 4.66 0.55
C ARG A 26 3.27 4.44 0.75
N PHE A 27 2.73 3.42 0.10
CA PHE A 27 1.32 3.08 0.24
C PHE A 27 1.02 2.31 1.51
N PHE A 28 -0.14 2.61 2.09
CA PHE A 28 -0.81 1.76 3.08
C PHE A 28 -1.71 0.74 2.38
N THR A 29 -2.66 0.13 3.09
CA THR A 29 -3.51 -0.90 2.50
C THR A 29 -4.47 -0.25 1.50
N VAL A 30 -4.39 -0.66 0.24
CA VAL A 30 -5.28 -0.15 -0.81
C VAL A 30 -6.45 -1.10 -1.02
N TYR A 31 -7.67 -0.56 -1.09
CA TYR A 31 -8.88 -1.33 -1.35
C TYR A 31 -9.74 -0.69 -2.46
N GLY A 32 -10.57 -1.50 -3.10
CA GLY A 32 -11.50 -1.05 -4.14
C GLY A 32 -11.81 -2.12 -5.18
N PRO A 33 -12.58 -1.76 -6.23
CA PRO A 33 -12.83 -2.61 -7.38
C PRO A 33 -11.53 -3.13 -7.99
N TRP A 34 -11.56 -4.35 -8.53
CA TRP A 34 -10.37 -5.01 -9.13
C TRP A 34 -9.19 -5.19 -8.16
N GLY A 35 -9.46 -5.09 -6.85
CA GLY A 35 -8.51 -5.34 -5.79
C GLY A 35 -7.99 -6.77 -5.78
N ARG A 36 -6.84 -6.99 -5.14
CA ARG A 36 -6.23 -8.32 -5.12
C ARG A 36 -7.02 -9.28 -4.21
N PRO A 37 -7.27 -10.53 -4.64
CA PRO A 37 -8.09 -11.48 -3.90
C PRO A 37 -7.42 -12.04 -2.64
N ASP A 38 -6.10 -11.84 -2.47
CA ASP A 38 -5.30 -12.26 -1.32
C ASP A 38 -5.36 -11.28 -0.14
N MET A 39 -5.92 -10.07 -0.35
CA MET A 39 -6.00 -9.04 0.68
C MET A 39 -7.17 -9.25 1.65
N ALA A 40 -6.98 -8.78 2.89
CA ALA A 40 -7.91 -8.99 4.00
C ALA A 40 -9.36 -8.56 3.67
N TYR A 41 -9.57 -7.37 3.09
CA TYR A 41 -10.92 -6.89 2.78
C TYR A 41 -11.65 -7.84 1.81
N PHE A 42 -10.95 -8.41 0.83
CA PHE A 42 -11.55 -9.32 -0.15
C PHE A 42 -11.89 -10.67 0.49
N SER A 43 -11.04 -11.19 1.38
CA SER A 43 -11.32 -12.43 2.11
C SER A 43 -12.48 -12.24 3.08
N PHE A 44 -12.59 -11.09 3.73
CA PHE A 44 -13.70 -10.75 4.62
C PHE A 44 -15.02 -10.69 3.87
N THR A 45 -15.09 -9.93 2.77
CA THR A 45 -16.29 -9.87 1.92
C THR A 45 -16.71 -11.26 1.43
N ARG A 46 -15.75 -12.07 0.95
CA ARG A 46 -16.01 -13.44 0.50
C ARG A 46 -16.59 -14.31 1.61
N ASN A 47 -16.02 -14.27 2.81
CA ASN A 47 -16.50 -15.06 3.94
C ASN A 47 -17.90 -14.62 4.37
N ILE A 48 -18.17 -13.31 4.42
CA ILE A 48 -19.51 -12.77 4.71
C ILE A 48 -20.54 -13.31 3.71
N LEU A 49 -20.25 -13.22 2.41
CA LEU A 49 -21.16 -13.71 1.37
C LEU A 49 -21.38 -15.24 1.41
N GLN A 50 -20.41 -15.99 1.93
CA GLN A 50 -20.48 -17.45 2.07
C GLN A 50 -21.03 -17.90 3.45
N GLY A 51 -21.40 -16.98 4.33
CA GLY A 51 -21.79 -17.31 5.71
C GLY A 51 -20.67 -17.96 6.54
N LYS A 52 -19.41 -17.75 6.15
CA LYS A 52 -18.23 -18.29 6.84
C LYS A 52 -17.72 -17.31 7.89
N PRO A 53 -17.16 -17.80 9.01
CA PRO A 53 -16.57 -16.94 10.03
C PRO A 53 -15.39 -16.13 9.48
N ILE A 54 -15.20 -14.93 10.03
CA ILE A 54 -14.05 -14.06 9.73
C ILE A 54 -13.00 -14.23 10.82
N THR A 55 -11.76 -14.51 10.42
CA THR A 55 -10.64 -14.57 11.35
C THR A 55 -10.19 -13.14 11.70
N VAL A 56 -10.45 -12.71 12.92
CA VAL A 56 -9.99 -11.41 13.44
C VAL A 56 -8.66 -11.59 14.16
N TYR A 57 -7.60 -11.03 13.57
CA TYR A 57 -6.27 -11.02 14.18
C TYR A 57 -6.19 -9.93 15.25
N ARG A 58 -5.55 -10.23 16.38
CA ARG A 58 -5.25 -9.27 17.45
C ARG A 58 -3.75 -9.08 17.59
N GLY A 59 -3.34 -7.89 18.00
CA GLY A 59 -1.95 -7.57 18.27
C GLY A 59 -1.42 -8.24 19.54
N LYS A 60 -0.13 -8.03 19.82
CA LYS A 60 0.49 -8.44 21.09
C LYS A 60 -0.35 -7.89 22.25
N ASN A 61 -0.53 -8.69 23.30
CA ASN A 61 -1.37 -8.35 24.47
C ASN A 61 -2.87 -8.17 24.15
N ARG A 62 -3.39 -8.80 23.08
CA ARG A 62 -4.81 -8.74 22.67
C ARG A 62 -5.29 -7.33 22.31
N VAL A 63 -4.38 -6.44 21.93
CA VAL A 63 -4.72 -5.10 21.47
C VAL A 63 -5.37 -5.16 20.09
N ASP A 64 -6.39 -4.33 19.87
CA ASP A 64 -7.05 -4.22 18.58
C ASP A 64 -6.12 -3.61 17.52
N LEU A 65 -6.23 -4.10 16.29
CA LEU A 65 -5.37 -3.68 15.19
C LEU A 65 -6.06 -2.59 14.38
N ALA A 66 -5.50 -1.38 14.40
CA ALA A 66 -5.82 -0.36 13.41
C ALA A 66 -4.97 -0.58 12.14
N ARG A 67 -5.59 -0.39 10.98
CA ARG A 67 -4.93 -0.39 9.68
C ARG A 67 -5.48 0.77 8.87
N ASP A 68 -4.60 1.53 8.24
CA ASP A 68 -5.00 2.54 7.28
C ASP A 68 -5.40 1.88 5.96
N PHE A 69 -6.61 2.20 5.53
CA PHE A 69 -7.17 1.79 4.25
C PHE A 69 -7.40 3.03 3.40
N THR A 70 -6.87 3.02 2.18
CA THR A 70 -7.06 4.10 1.22
C THR A 70 -7.78 3.54 0.00
N TYR A 71 -8.82 4.23 -0.46
CA TYR A 71 -9.58 3.79 -1.62
C TYR A 71 -8.76 3.95 -2.90
N ILE A 72 -8.96 3.06 -3.86
CA ILE A 72 -8.15 2.99 -5.08
C ILE A 72 -8.15 4.30 -5.86
N ASP A 73 -9.27 5.02 -5.93
CA ASP A 73 -9.33 6.29 -6.68
C ASP A 73 -8.46 7.37 -6.04
N ASP A 74 -8.31 7.38 -4.71
CA ASP A 74 -7.45 8.33 -4.01
C ASP A 74 -5.97 8.01 -4.25
N ILE A 75 -5.63 6.72 -4.34
CA ILE A 75 -4.28 6.27 -4.71
C ILE A 75 -3.94 6.68 -6.15
N VAL A 76 -4.88 6.49 -7.09
CA VAL A 76 -4.70 6.91 -8.49
C VAL A 76 -4.47 8.41 -8.58
N LYS A 77 -5.29 9.22 -7.88
CA LYS A 77 -5.10 10.68 -7.81
C LYS A 77 -3.73 11.05 -7.23
N GLY A 78 -3.31 10.40 -6.14
CA GLY A 78 -1.99 10.63 -5.53
C GLY A 78 -0.82 10.26 -6.47
N CYS A 79 -0.92 9.15 -7.19
CA CYS A 79 0.06 8.76 -8.20
C CYS A 79 0.15 9.81 -9.31
N LEU A 80 -0.98 10.21 -9.88
CA LEU A 80 -1.02 11.22 -10.95
C LEU A 80 -0.45 12.56 -10.47
N GLY A 81 -0.85 13.03 -9.29
CA GLY A 81 -0.32 14.28 -8.71
C GLY A 81 1.17 14.23 -8.38
N SER A 82 1.74 13.04 -8.15
CA SER A 82 3.18 12.90 -7.93
C SER A 82 4.02 13.10 -9.20
N LEU A 83 3.44 12.89 -10.38
CA LEU A 83 4.16 13.01 -11.66
C LEU A 83 4.62 14.44 -11.93
N ASP A 84 3.88 15.44 -11.45
CA ASP A 84 4.21 16.85 -11.68
C ASP A 84 5.51 17.30 -11.01
N THR A 85 6.07 16.49 -10.10
CA THR A 85 7.34 16.77 -9.42
C THR A 85 8.58 16.43 -10.25
N SER A 86 8.45 15.63 -11.34
CA SER A 86 9.61 15.19 -12.14
C SER A 86 10.08 16.21 -13.20
N GLY A 87 9.46 17.39 -13.26
CA GLY A 87 9.74 18.44 -14.25
C GLY A 87 10.70 19.56 -13.79
N LYS A 88 11.35 19.42 -12.63
CA LYS A 88 12.39 20.35 -12.16
C LYS A 88 13.72 19.65 -11.97
#